data_AF-A0A8J6YB99-F1
#
_entry.id   AF-A0A8J6YB99-F1
#
_cell.length_a   1.000
_cell.length_b   1.000
_cell.length_c   1.000
_cell.angle_alpha   90.00
_cell.angle_beta   90.00
_cell.angle_gamma   90.00
#
_symmetry.space_group_name_H-M   'P 1'
#
loop_
_entity.id
_entity.type
_entity.pdbx_description
1 polymer ?
#
loop_
_entity_poly.entity_id
_entity_poly.type
_entity_poly.pdbx_seq_one_letter_code
_entity_poly.pdbx_strand_id
1 'polypeptide(L)'
;MFLNGAFFWFLMGITFVLVAAAFKVFADERGWRITWWKGLLAAAWYAIFSLSFYAWGTLVGEGESSAGLKIFLIGLFLSTVLGVGLMRLVAHRPRVR
;
A
#
# COMPACT_ATOMS: atom_id res chain seq x y z
N MET A 1 10.44 -21.19 -4.18
CA MET A 1 9.70 -20.06 -3.59
C MET A 1 10.34 -18.78 -4.08
N PHE A 2 9.61 -17.91 -4.80
CA PHE A 2 10.18 -16.85 -5.64
C PHE A 2 11.01 -15.79 -4.88
N LEU A 3 10.79 -15.62 -3.57
CA LEU A 3 11.66 -14.93 -2.60
C LEU A 3 11.42 -15.60 -1.24
N ASN A 4 12.43 -15.74 -0.36
CA ASN A 4 12.17 -16.09 1.04
C ASN A 4 11.19 -15.03 1.61
N GLY A 5 10.11 -15.44 2.29
CA GLY A 5 9.10 -14.51 2.81
C GLY A 5 9.70 -13.37 3.64
N ALA A 6 10.76 -13.65 4.40
CA ALA A 6 11.50 -12.62 5.15
C ALA A 6 12.15 -11.57 4.23
N PHE A 7 12.76 -12.01 3.13
CA PHE A 7 13.38 -11.11 2.15
C PHE A 7 12.35 -10.27 1.40
N PHE A 8 11.19 -10.84 1.08
CA PHE A 8 10.07 -10.09 0.52
C PHE A 8 9.63 -8.96 1.45
N TRP A 9 9.37 -9.26 2.73
CA TRP A 9 8.93 -8.25 3.69
C TRP A 9 10.00 -7.19 3.98
N PHE A 10 11.28 -7.58 3.94
CA PHE A 10 12.39 -6.63 4.00
C PHE A 10 12.35 -5.62 2.85
N LEU A 11 12.19 -6.09 1.60
CA LEU A 11 12.06 -5.22 0.44
C LEU A 11 10.81 -4.34 0.50
N MET A 12 9.68 -4.89 0.94
CA MET A 12 8.45 -4.13 1.15
C MET A 12 8.59 -3.05 2.24
N GLY A 13 9.39 -3.31 3.26
CA GLY A 13 9.73 -2.33 4.29
C GLY A 13 10.59 -1.18 3.76
N ILE A 14 11.61 -1.46 2.95
CA ILE A 14 12.44 -0.42 2.31
C ILE A 14 11.56 0.48 1.42
N THR A 15 10.75 -0.15 0.56
CA THR A 15 9.85 0.57 -0.33
C THR A 15 8.80 1.37 0.44
N PHE A 16 8.30 0.86 1.58
CA PHE A 16 7.41 1.61 2.46
C PHE A 16 8.06 2.90 2.97
N VAL A 17 9.29 2.82 3.49
CA VAL A 17 10.02 3.98 4.02
C VAL A 17 10.27 5.01 2.93
N LEU A 18 10.69 4.58 1.73
CA LEU A 18 10.91 5.47 0.59
C LEU A 18 9.62 6.17 0.17
N VAL A 19 8.53 5.42 0.03
CA VAL A 19 7.21 5.98 -0.35
C VAL A 19 6.70 6.92 0.74
N ALA A 20 6.84 6.56 2.02
CA ALA A 20 6.42 7.40 3.14
C ALA A 20 7.21 8.72 3.19
N ALA A 21 8.53 8.67 2.95
CA ALA A 21 9.38 9.86 2.88
C ALA A 21 9.00 10.76 1.70
N ALA A 22 8.86 10.19 0.50
CA ALA A 22 8.44 10.93 -0.69
C ALA A 22 7.04 11.54 -0.52
N PHE A 23 6.11 10.78 0.05
CA PHE A 23 4.74 11.25 0.32
C PHE A 23 4.72 12.37 1.36
N LYS A 24 5.57 12.31 2.39
CA LYS A 24 5.70 13.39 3.36
C LYS A 24 6.14 14.69 2.69
N VAL A 25 7.21 14.65 1.89
CA VAL A 25 7.69 15.82 1.14
C VAL A 25 6.58 16.40 0.26
N PHE A 26 5.90 15.53 -0.50
CA PHE A 26 4.78 15.92 -1.35
C PHE A 26 3.61 16.55 -0.56
N ALA A 27 3.28 16.01 0.60
CA ALA A 27 2.21 16.52 1.45
C ALA A 27 2.57 17.90 2.03
N ASP A 28 3.83 18.09 2.43
CA ASP A 28 4.34 19.36 2.96
C ASP A 28 4.30 20.45 1.87
N GLU A 29 4.72 20.14 0.64
CA GLU A 29 4.63 21.07 -0.51
C GLU A 29 3.19 21.51 -0.83
N ARG A 30 2.20 20.67 -0.56
CA ARG A 30 0.77 21.01 -0.74
C ARG A 30 0.10 21.60 0.51
N GLY A 31 0.86 21.78 1.60
CA GLY A 31 0.35 22.25 2.88
C GLY A 31 -0.73 21.32 3.44
N TRP A 32 -0.60 20.01 3.23
CA TRP A 32 -1.50 18.99 3.79
C TRP A 32 -1.08 18.67 5.23
N ARG A 33 -2.05 18.71 6.15
CA ARG A 33 -1.82 18.23 7.52
C ARG A 33 -2.20 16.76 7.61
N ILE A 34 -1.18 15.89 7.58
CA ILE A 34 -1.35 14.46 7.84
C ILE A 34 -1.42 14.25 9.35
N THR A 35 -2.60 13.87 9.84
CA THR A 35 -2.76 13.42 11.23
C THR A 35 -2.30 11.97 11.37
N TRP A 36 -1.96 11.56 12.60
CA TRP A 36 -1.52 10.18 12.88
C TRP A 36 -2.47 9.11 12.32
N TRP A 37 -3.79 9.26 12.50
CA TRP A 37 -4.79 8.32 11.96
C TRP A 37 -4.78 8.23 10.43
N LYS A 38 -4.61 9.36 9.72
CA LYS A 38 -4.46 9.36 8.25
C LYS A 38 -3.20 8.62 7.82
N GLY A 39 -2.11 8.77 8.57
CA GLY A 39 -0.87 8.01 8.37
C GLY A 39 -1.05 6.50 8.62
N LEU A 40 -1.76 6.12 9.69
CA LEU A 40 -2.06 4.71 9.99
C LEU A 40 -2.91 4.08 8.88
N LEU A 41 -3.91 4.80 8.36
CA LEU A 41 -4.73 4.33 7.25
C LEU A 41 -3.91 4.15 5.96
N ALA A 42 -2.93 5.02 5.71
CA ALA A 42 -1.99 4.87 4.61
C ALA A 42 -1.07 3.65 4.78
N ALA A 43 -0.59 3.39 5.99
CA ALA A 43 0.20 2.20 6.29
C ALA A 43 -0.62 0.91 6.12
N ALA A 44 -1.88 0.89 6.59
CA ALA A 44 -2.79 -0.23 6.40
C ALA A 44 -3.08 -0.49 4.92
N TRP A 45 -3.32 0.58 4.14
CA TRP A 45 -3.48 0.49 2.69
C TRP A 45 -2.24 -0.12 2.01
N TYR A 46 -1.05 0.31 2.40
CA TYR A 46 0.21 -0.22 1.87
C TYR A 46 0.42 -1.70 2.23
N ALA A 47 -0.01 -2.12 3.43
CA ALA A 47 0.02 -3.53 3.81
C ALA A 47 -0.88 -4.39 2.91
N ILE A 48 -2.09 -3.92 2.57
CA ILE A 48 -2.99 -4.60 1.62
C ILE A 48 -2.36 -4.70 0.23
N PHE A 49 -1.74 -3.61 -0.24
CA PHE A 49 -0.98 -3.61 -1.49
C PHE A 49 0.12 -4.68 -1.46
N SER A 50 0.93 -4.72 -0.40
CA SER A 50 2.01 -5.68 -0.22
C SER A 50 1.51 -7.12 -0.16
N LEU A 51 0.41 -7.36 0.56
CA LEU A 51 -0.23 -8.68 0.65
C LEU A 51 -0.71 -9.19 -0.71
N SER A 52 -1.11 -8.30 -1.62
CA SER A 52 -1.54 -8.69 -2.97
C SER A 52 -0.37 -9.32 -3.76
N PHE A 53 0.83 -8.73 -3.67
CA PHE A 53 2.04 -9.30 -4.27
C PHE A 53 2.51 -10.56 -3.55
N TYR A 54 2.44 -10.58 -2.22
CA TYR A 54 2.81 -11.74 -1.42
C TYR A 54 1.94 -12.96 -1.77
N ALA A 55 0.62 -12.80 -1.78
CA ALA A 55 -0.33 -13.86 -2.11
C ALA A 55 -0.11 -14.40 -3.52
N TRP A 56 0.16 -13.52 -4.49
CA TRP A 56 0.52 -13.91 -5.84
C TRP A 56 1.78 -14.78 -5.88
N GLY A 57 2.86 -14.31 -5.26
CA GLY A 57 4.15 -15.01 -5.24
C GLY A 57 4.08 -16.38 -4.55
N THR A 58 3.31 -16.48 -3.46
CA THR A 58 3.05 -17.74 -2.76
C THR A 58 2.32 -18.73 -3.66
N LEU A 59 1.17 -18.34 -4.23
CA LEU A 59 0.33 -19.24 -5.02
C LEU A 59 0.98 -19.66 -6.33
N VAL A 60 1.73 -18.76 -6.98
CA VAL A 60 2.56 -19.12 -8.14
C VAL A 60 3.64 -20.13 -7.74
N GLY A 61 4.26 -19.92 -6.57
CA GLY A 61 5.25 -20.85 -6.00
C GLY A 61 4.69 -22.23 -5.66
N GLU A 62 3.38 -22.32 -5.36
CA GLU A 62 2.65 -23.55 -5.07
C GLU A 62 2.05 -24.21 -6.33
N GLY A 63 2.28 -23.64 -7.52
CA GLY A 63 1.76 -24.17 -8.78
C GLY A 63 0.35 -23.70 -9.15
N GLU A 64 -0.30 -22.91 -8.30
CA GLU A 64 -1.64 -22.37 -8.50
C GLU A 64 -1.64 -20.99 -9.20
N SER A 65 -0.92 -20.90 -10.32
CA SER A 65 -0.67 -19.61 -10.98
C SER A 65 -1.94 -18.85 -11.40
N SER A 66 -2.99 -19.57 -11.81
CA SER A 66 -4.28 -18.97 -12.19
C SER A 66 -5.02 -18.34 -11.00
N ALA A 67 -5.03 -19.02 -9.85
CA ALA A 67 -5.62 -18.49 -8.62
C ALA A 67 -4.80 -17.29 -8.10
N GLY A 68 -3.48 -17.42 -8.11
CA GLY A 68 -2.56 -16.34 -7.73
C GLY A 68 -2.80 -15.06 -8.53
N LEU A 69 -2.93 -15.16 -9.86
CA LEU A 69 -3.18 -14.00 -10.71
C LEU A 69 -4.54 -13.34 -10.44
N LYS A 70 -5.59 -14.14 -10.19
CA LYS A 70 -6.92 -13.58 -9.84
C LYS A 70 -6.89 -12.82 -8.53
N ILE A 71 -6.27 -13.40 -7.50
CA ILE A 71 -6.15 -12.76 -6.17
C ILE A 71 -5.31 -11.49 -6.27
N PHE A 72 -4.20 -11.53 -7.03
CA PHE A 72 -3.38 -10.36 -7.31
C PHE A 72 -4.19 -9.21 -7.92
N LEU A 73 -4.93 -9.48 -8.99
CA LEU A 73 -5.70 -8.46 -9.70
C LEU A 73 -6.83 -7.89 -8.84
N ILE A 74 -7.54 -8.72 -8.08
CA ILE A 74 -8.56 -8.27 -7.14
C ILE A 74 -7.92 -7.40 -6.04
N GLY A 75 -6.80 -7.83 -5.48
CA GLY A 75 -6.05 -7.08 -4.48
C GLY A 75 -5.57 -5.73 -4.99
N LEU A 76 -5.02 -5.68 -6.21
CA LEU A 76 -4.62 -4.43 -6.86
C LEU A 76 -5.81 -3.51 -7.17
N PHE A 77 -6.94 -4.07 -7.59
CA PHE A 77 -8.15 -3.28 -7.83
C PHE A 77 -8.64 -2.63 -6.54
N LEU A 78 -8.77 -3.40 -5.46
CA LEU A 78 -9.15 -2.89 -4.14
C LEU A 78 -8.15 -1.86 -3.64
N SER A 79 -6.85 -2.14 -3.76
CA SER A 79 -5.79 -1.21 -3.39
C SER A 79 -5.90 0.09 -4.20
N THR A 80 -6.15 0.03 -5.50
CA THR A 80 -6.30 1.24 -6.33
C THR A 80 -7.50 2.08 -5.87
N VAL A 81 -8.67 1.47 -5.69
CA VAL A 81 -9.89 2.16 -5.23
C VAL A 81 -9.68 2.79 -3.85
N LEU A 82 -9.14 2.03 -2.90
CA LEU A 82 -8.84 2.52 -1.55
C LEU A 82 -7.77 3.61 -1.57
N GLY A 83 -6.77 3.51 -2.46
CA GLY A 83 -5.70 4.49 -2.61
C GLY A 83 -6.22 5.83 -3.10
N VAL A 84 -7.12 5.82 -4.09
CA VAL A 84 -7.82 7.04 -4.55
C VAL A 84 -8.66 7.64 -3.42
N GLY A 85 -9.43 6.83 -2.70
CA GLY A 85 -10.24 7.29 -1.56
C GLY A 85 -9.38 7.89 -0.44
N LEU A 86 -8.29 7.22 -0.08
CA LEU A 86 -7.33 7.68 0.92
C LEU A 86 -6.69 9.01 0.49
N MET A 87 -6.30 9.16 -0.76
CA MET A 87 -5.72 10.40 -1.26
C MET A 87 -6.69 11.58 -1.09
N ARG A 88 -7.98 11.37 -1.39
CA ARG A 88 -9.04 12.37 -1.17
C ARG A 88 -9.21 12.69 0.32
N LEU A 89 -9.18 11.68 1.18
CA LEU A 89 -9.29 11.85 2.63
C LEU A 89 -8.09 12.60 3.21
N VAL A 90 -6.88 12.29 2.77
CA VAL A 90 -5.66 12.97 3.21
C VAL A 90 -5.68 14.43 2.78
N ALA A 91 -6.04 14.70 1.52
CA ALA A 91 -6.17 16.04 0.96
C ALA A 91 -7.27 16.89 1.62
N HIS A 92 -8.26 16.25 2.28
CA HIS A 92 -9.35 16.97 2.93
C HIS A 92 -8.83 17.83 4.10
N ARG A 93 -8.94 19.16 3.95
CA ARG A 93 -8.69 20.12 5.02
C ARG A 93 -9.96 20.28 5.86
N PRO A 94 -9.92 20.02 7.18
CA PRO A 94 -11.08 20.28 8.03
C PRO A 94 -11.38 21.78 8.00
N ARG A 95 -12.64 22.15 7.76
CA ARG A 95 -13.09 23.54 7.91
C ARG A 95 -13.01 23.88 9.40
N VAL A 96 -12.07 24.75 9.76
CA VAL A 96 -12.06 25.40 11.07
C VAL A 96 -13.34 26.22 11.15
N ARG A 97 -14.22 25.90 12.11
CA ARG A 97 -15.32 26.78 12.53
C ARG A 97 -14.76 27.78 13.51
#